data_AF-A0A534MKJ9-F1
#
_entry.id   AF-A0A534MKJ9-F1
#
_cell.length_a   1.000
_cell.length_b   1.000
_cell.length_c   1.000
_cell.angle_alpha   90.00
_cell.angle_beta   90.00
_cell.angle_gamma   90.00
#
_symmetry.space_group_name_H-M   'P 1'
#
loop_
_entity.id
_entity.type
_entity.pdbx_description
1 polymer ?
#
loop_
_entity_poly.entity_id
_entity_poly.type
_entity_poly.pdbx_seq_one_letter_code
_entity_poly.pdbx_strand_id
1 'polypeptide(L)' 'ADRLVREHQGKVKEVWVRIVSQIGNPIDEPQAATAQIIPEKGTHLSSLQKDAEALIDEELEKIYKMTERIVEGKVHCF' A
#
# COMPACT_ATOMS: atom_id res chain seq x y z
N ALA A 1 -0.01 1.24 -3.25
CA ALA A 1 -0.19 0.65 -4.61
C ALA A 1 0.99 0.98 -5.51
N ASP A 2 1.24 2.25 -5.80
CA ASP A 2 2.33 2.69 -6.70
C ASP A 2 3.71 2.13 -6.33
N ARG A 3 4.10 2.27 -5.06
CA ARG A 3 5.39 1.77 -4.56
C ARG A 3 5.58 0.26 -4.79
N LEU A 4 4.53 -0.54 -4.61
CA LEU A 4 4.56 -1.99 -4.82
C LEU A 4 4.83 -2.33 -6.30
N VAL A 5 4.19 -1.62 -7.23
CA VAL A 5 4.42 -1.77 -8.68
C VAL A 5 5.84 -1.34 -9.06
N ARG A 6 6.34 -0.23 -8.47
CA ARG A 6 7.68 0.29 -8.74
C ARG A 6 8.79 -0.64 -8.25
N GLU A 7 8.63 -1.26 -7.08
CA GLU A 7 9.62 -2.19 -6.54
C GLU A 7 9.57 -3.57 -7.24
N HIS A 8 8.44 -3.93 -7.84
CA HIS A 8 8.21 -5.23 -8.50
C HIS A 8 7.93 -5.09 -9.99
N GLN A 9 8.68 -4.23 -10.69
CA GLN A 9 8.53 -4.02 -12.13
C GLN A 9 8.65 -5.33 -12.92
N GLY A 10 7.68 -5.58 -13.81
CA GLY A 10 7.62 -6.78 -14.64
C GLY A 10 7.14 -8.05 -13.91
N LYS A 11 6.90 -7.98 -12.60
CA LYS A 11 6.36 -9.09 -11.79
C LYS A 11 4.89 -8.89 -11.42
N VAL A 12 4.42 -7.65 -11.44
CA VAL A 12 3.07 -7.28 -11.04
C VAL A 12 2.36 -6.61 -12.19
N LYS A 13 1.22 -7.17 -12.59
CA LYS A 13 0.38 -6.64 -13.65
C LYS A 13 -0.57 -5.56 -13.12
N GLU A 14 -1.16 -5.79 -11.95
CA GLU A 14 -2.14 -4.89 -11.37
C GLU A 14 -2.16 -5.00 -9.84
N VAL A 15 -2.45 -3.90 -9.14
CA VAL A 15 -2.55 -3.85 -7.68
C VAL A 15 -3.74 -3.01 -7.27
N TRP A 16 -4.57 -3.56 -6.40
CA TRP A 16 -5.66 -2.85 -5.73
C TRP A 16 -5.38 -2.80 -4.25
N VAL A 17 -5.42 -1.61 -3.65
CA VAL A 17 -5.26 -1.43 -2.20
C VAL A 17 -6.55 -0.89 -1.62
N ARG A 18 -7.02 -1.50 -0.54
CA ARG A 18 -8.18 -1.05 0.24
C ARG A 18 -7.77 -0.91 1.70
N ILE A 19 -8.10 0.22 2.30
CA ILE A 19 -7.85 0.50 3.71
C ILE A 19 -9.19 0.82 4.36
N VAL A 20 -9.49 0.16 5.46
CA VAL A 20 -10.73 0.32 6.23
C VAL A 20 -10.34 0.71 7.65
N SER A 21 -10.68 1.94 8.04
CA SER A 21 -10.48 2.43 9.41
C SER A 21 -11.62 1.98 10.34
N GLN A 22 -11.36 1.97 11.64
CA GLN A 22 -12.37 1.79 12.66
C GLN A 22 -12.39 2.99 13.61
N ILE A 23 -13.59 3.52 13.88
CA ILE A 23 -13.76 4.62 14.84
C ILE A 23 -13.25 4.20 16.21
N GLY A 24 -12.39 5.02 16.80
CA GLY A 24 -11.77 4.76 18.11
C GLY A 24 -10.38 4.12 18.04
N ASN A 25 -9.93 3.68 16.86
CA ASN A 25 -8.57 3.18 16.66
C ASN A 25 -7.67 4.25 16.05
N PRO A 26 -6.35 4.20 16.30
CA PRO A 26 -5.36 4.98 15.57
C PRO A 26 -5.45 4.75 14.05
N ILE A 27 -5.12 5.76 13.26
CA ILE A 27 -5.23 5.69 11.78
C ILE A 27 -4.17 4.79 11.14
N ASP A 28 -3.07 4.55 11.85
CA ASP A 28 -2.00 3.61 11.52
C ASP A 28 -2.36 2.15 11.85
N GLU A 29 -3.44 1.93 12.62
CA GLU A 29 -3.97 0.60 12.94
C GLU A 29 -5.37 0.40 12.31
N PRO A 30 -5.46 0.26 10.98
CA PRO A 30 -6.73 0.05 10.30
C PRO A 30 -7.35 -1.30 10.69
N GLN A 31 -8.68 -1.37 10.65
CA GLN A 31 -9.42 -2.63 10.82
C GLN A 31 -9.01 -3.66 9.75
N ALA A 32 -8.77 -3.19 8.53
CA ALA A 32 -8.25 -3.99 7.45
C ALA A 32 -7.41 -3.13 6.49
N ALA A 33 -6.23 -3.62 6.15
CA ALA A 33 -5.45 -3.17 5.00
C ALA A 33 -5.29 -4.36 4.05
N THR A 34 -5.90 -4.29 2.86
CA THR A 34 -5.91 -5.38 1.89
C THR A 34 -5.25 -4.94 0.60
N ALA A 35 -4.25 -5.68 0.16
CA ALA A 35 -3.69 -5.57 -1.19
C ALA A 35 -4.08 -6.79 -2.02
N GLN A 36 -4.77 -6.56 -3.14
CA GLN A 36 -5.02 -7.57 -4.16
C GLN A 36 -4.02 -7.35 -5.29
N ILE A 37 -3.18 -8.34 -5.52
CA ILE A 37 -2.10 -8.27 -6.50
C ILE A 37 -2.40 -9.29 -7.60
N ILE A 38 -2.43 -8.82 -8.84
CA ILE A 38 -2.48 -9.68 -10.02
C ILE A 38 -1.04 -9.80 -10.54
N PRO A 39 -0.37 -10.94 -10.34
CA PRO A 39 0.99 -11.13 -10.81
C PRO A 39 1.06 -11.24 -12.33
N GLU A 40 2.22 -10.93 -12.89
CA GLU A 40 2.52 -11.20 -14.29
C GLU A 40 2.72 -12.69 -14.57
N LYS A 41 2.60 -13.08 -15.85
CA LYS A 41 2.76 -14.48 -16.26
C LYS A 41 4.15 -15.01 -15.84
N GLY A 42 4.16 -16.08 -15.05
CA GLY A 42 5.39 -16.71 -14.55
C GLY A 42 5.85 -16.23 -13.17
N THR A 43 5.14 -15.29 -12.54
CA THR A 43 5.41 -14.87 -11.15
C THR A 43 4.43 -15.52 -10.18
N HIS A 44 4.95 -16.04 -9.06
CA HIS A 44 4.12 -16.59 -7.99
C HIS A 44 3.75 -15.52 -6.96
N LEU A 45 2.47 -15.40 -6.64
CA LEU A 45 1.97 -14.46 -5.63
C LEU A 45 2.64 -14.64 -4.26
N SER A 46 2.93 -15.89 -3.88
CA SER A 46 3.61 -16.20 -2.61
C SER A 46 4.98 -15.53 -2.46
N SER A 47 5.67 -15.25 -3.58
CA SER A 47 6.94 -14.53 -3.57
C SER A 47 6.79 -13.03 -3.29
N LEU A 48 5.61 -12.47 -3.56
CA LEU A 48 5.31 -11.04 -3.42
C LEU A 48 4.58 -10.73 -2.10
N GLN A 49 3.99 -11.73 -1.47
CA GLN A 49 3.11 -11.54 -0.32
C GLN A 49 3.83 -10.89 0.87
N LYS A 50 4.98 -11.44 1.30
CA LYS A 50 5.73 -10.90 2.44
C LYS A 50 6.24 -9.48 2.18
N ASP A 51 6.71 -9.23 0.97
CA ASP A 51 7.22 -7.91 0.58
C ASP A 51 6.07 -6.89 0.54
N ALA A 52 4.90 -7.30 0.04
CA ALA A 52 3.70 -6.47 0.04
C ALA A 52 3.21 -6.15 1.45
N GLU A 53 3.19 -7.13 2.35
CA GLU A 53 2.82 -6.94 3.77
C GLU A 53 3.78 -5.95 4.45
N ALA A 54 5.09 -6.17 4.34
CA ALA A 54 6.10 -5.28 4.91
C ALA A 54 6.00 -3.84 4.36
N LEU A 55 5.73 -3.69 3.07
CA LEU A 55 5.58 -2.39 2.44
C LEU A 55 4.32 -1.67 2.93
N ILE A 56 3.21 -2.37 3.13
CA ILE A 56 1.98 -1.78 3.68
C ILE A 56 2.22 -1.31 5.11
N ASP A 57 2.85 -2.13 5.95
CA ASP A 57 3.16 -1.77 7.34
C ASP A 57 4.06 -0.54 7.41
N GLU A 58 5.12 -0.48 6.58
CA GLU A 58 6.02 0.68 6.53
C GLU A 58 5.31 1.97 6.10
N GLU A 59 4.34 1.89 5.19
CA GLU A 59 3.54 3.06 4.77
C GLU A 59 2.54 3.47 5.85
N LEU A 60 1.96 2.52 6.59
CA LEU A 60 1.08 2.80 7.73
C LEU A 60 1.82 3.48 8.87
N GLU A 61 3.04 3.05 9.21
CA GLU A 61 3.88 3.73 10.22
C GLU A 61 4.18 5.19 9.85
N LYS A 62 4.25 5.49 8.55
CA LYS A 62 4.54 6.83 8.03
C LYS A 62 3.29 7.65 7.73
N ILE A 63 2.09 7.14 8.01
CA ILE A 63 0.84 7.77 7.61
C ILE A 63 0.68 9.19 8.17
N TYR A 64 1.23 9.48 9.35
CA TYR A 64 1.19 10.82 9.95
C TYR A 64 1.96 11.87 9.15
N LYS A 65 2.99 11.48 8.38
CA LYS A 65 3.70 12.38 7.45
C LYS A 65 2.88 12.72 6.21
N MET A 66 1.81 11.98 5.94
CA MET A 66 0.92 12.26 4.81
C MET A 66 0.26 13.63 4.96
N THR A 67 -0.14 14.01 6.18
CA THR A 67 -0.74 15.32 6.47
C THR A 67 0.16 16.46 6.02
N GLU A 68 1.45 16.40 6.35
CA GLU A 68 2.44 17.40 5.92
C GLU A 68 2.57 17.45 4.40
N ARG A 69 2.68 16.28 3.74
CA ARG A 69 2.80 16.19 2.28
C ARG A 69 1.58 16.73 1.54
N ILE A 70 0.37 16.56 2.10
CA ILE A 70 -0.86 17.14 1.56
C ILE A 70 -0.81 18.67 1.66
N VAL A 71 -0.41 19.21 2.81
CA VAL A 71 -0.29 20.66 3.04
C VAL A 71 0.77 21.28 2.10
N GLU A 72 1.87 20.57 1.85
CA GLU A 72 2.91 20.98 0.90
C GLU A 72 2.49 20.86 -0.59
N GLY A 73 1.31 20.33 -0.88
CA GLY A 73 0.84 20.12 -2.26
C GLY A 73 1.58 19.00 -3.01
N LYS A 74 2.26 18.10 -2.30
CA LYS A 74 3.02 16.97 -2.87
C LYS A 74 2.18 15.70 -3.05
N VAL A 75 0.87 15.78 -2.79
CA VAL A 75 -0.09 14.67 -2.91
C VAL A 75 -1.20 15.10 -3.86
N HIS A 76 -1.52 14.22 -4.80
CA HIS A 76 -2.61 14.41 -5.74
C HIS A 76 -3.92 13.94 -5.11
N CYS A 77 -4.94 14.81 -5.07
CA CYS A 77 -6.21 14.53 -4.39
C CYS A 77 -7.42 14.39 -5.35
N PHE A 78 -7.31 14.83 -6.61
CA PHE A 78 -8.39 14.84 -7.60
C PHE A 78 -7.86 14.91 -9.03
#